data_AF-A0A0E0KWD3-F1
#
_entry.id   AF-A0A0E0KWD3-F1
#
_cell.length_a   1.000
_cell.length_b   1.000
_cell.length_c   1.000
_cell.angle_alpha   90.00
_cell.angle_beta   90.00
_cell.angle_gamma   90.00
#
_symmetry.space_group_name_H-M   'P 1'
#
loop_
_entity.id
_entity.type
_entity.pdbx_description
1 polymer ?
#
loop_
_entity_poly.entity_id
_entity_poly.type
_entity_poly.pdbx_seq_one_letter_code
_entity_poly.pdbx_strand_id
1 'polypeptide(L)'
;MGHTLVAIPSGPTSTDRREFVLPGGGVNAMDPGKSFSAAEEEATDSVSTKPEEVAAYQSSEVKQARLQSMLAALLDDPILADVPRKPSLADVDTLINLELGSAMRLTVVKLDGTSFDVAMLNTATVKDLKMAIRKKTEEIEQEKMGHRHISWKHIWDNYCLTHQSEKLIDDNSVLSSNGIHNNSKVYFSPHVMSRVYRKHSRRRKHRFFHGLNRKIKL
;
A
#
# COMPACT_ATOMS: atom_id res chain seq x y z
N MET A 1 4.13 55.71 12.44
CA MET A 1 4.90 54.51 12.05
C MET A 1 3.97 53.63 11.24
N GLY A 2 3.99 53.79 9.92
CA GLY A 2 3.06 53.12 8.99
C GLY A 2 3.71 51.87 8.43
N HIS A 3 3.03 50.73 8.54
CA HIS A 3 3.49 49.44 8.01
C HIS A 3 2.73 49.15 6.72
N THR A 4 3.46 49.16 5.61
CA THR A 4 2.97 48.83 4.27
C THR A 4 2.75 47.32 4.15
N LEU A 5 1.51 46.91 3.85
CA LEU A 5 1.13 45.55 3.45
C LEU A 5 1.52 45.33 1.99
N VAL A 6 2.33 44.30 1.72
CA VAL A 6 2.60 43.83 0.35
C VAL A 6 1.62 42.70 0.02
N ALA A 7 0.76 42.93 -0.96
CA ALA A 7 -0.16 41.96 -1.53
C ALA A 7 0.58 41.07 -2.56
N ILE A 8 0.35 39.75 -2.47
CA ILE A 8 0.84 38.76 -3.45
C ILE A 8 -0.34 38.41 -4.37
N PRO A 9 -0.20 38.51 -5.71
CA PRO A 9 -1.27 38.23 -6.65
C PRO A 9 -1.46 36.74 -6.95
N SER A 10 -2.73 36.37 -7.05
CA SER A 10 -3.28 35.06 -7.42
C SER A 10 -2.97 34.69 -8.88
N GLY A 11 -2.48 33.46 -9.11
CA GLY A 11 -2.28 32.89 -10.45
C GLY A 11 -3.55 32.21 -11.01
N PRO A 12 -3.70 32.09 -12.34
CA PRO A 12 -4.92 31.62 -12.97
C PRO A 12 -5.02 30.09 -13.02
N THR A 13 -6.26 29.63 -12.80
CA THR A 13 -6.81 28.33 -13.15
C THR A 13 -6.80 28.11 -14.66
N SER A 14 -6.17 27.03 -15.14
CA SER A 14 -6.30 26.54 -16.50
C SER A 14 -6.81 25.11 -16.49
N THR A 15 -8.03 24.95 -17.01
CA THR A 15 -8.73 23.70 -17.21
C THR A 15 -8.55 23.32 -18.67
N ASP A 16 -7.71 22.33 -18.98
CA ASP A 16 -7.70 21.68 -20.30
C ASP A 16 -7.83 20.18 -20.09
N ARG A 17 -9.03 19.66 -20.35
CA ARG A 17 -9.31 18.23 -20.38
C ARG A 17 -10.06 17.96 -21.68
N ARG A 18 -9.28 17.79 -22.75
CA ARG A 18 -9.78 17.19 -24.00
C ARG A 18 -10.18 15.75 -23.72
N GLU A 19 -11.42 15.44 -24.07
CA GLU A 19 -11.99 14.10 -24.04
C GLU A 19 -11.32 13.20 -25.08
N PHE A 20 -10.88 12.02 -24.65
CA PHE A 20 -10.54 10.92 -25.53
C PHE A 20 -11.71 9.93 -25.53
N VAL A 21 -12.43 9.92 -26.65
CA VAL A 21 -13.48 8.95 -27.00
C VAL A 21 -12.80 7.64 -27.41
N LEU A 22 -13.18 6.54 -26.76
CA LEU A 22 -12.85 5.18 -27.20
C LEU A 22 -14.01 4.64 -28.06
N PRO A 23 -13.77 4.13 -29.28
CA PRO A 23 -14.80 3.41 -30.01
C PRO A 23 -14.85 1.94 -29.55
N GLY A 24 -16.07 1.47 -29.30
CA GLY A 24 -16.39 0.08 -29.07
C GLY A 24 -16.41 -0.76 -30.36
N GLY A 25 -16.11 -2.03 -30.19
CA GLY A 25 -16.33 -3.14 -31.12
C GLY A 25 -15.98 -4.39 -30.32
N GLY A 26 -16.83 -5.37 -30.11
CA GLY A 26 -17.75 -6.00 -31.04
C GLY A 26 -17.47 -7.48 -30.89
N VAL A 27 -18.24 -8.15 -30.03
CA VAL A 27 -18.15 -9.58 -29.77
C VAL A 27 -18.54 -10.36 -31.02
N ASN A 28 -17.73 -11.33 -31.44
CA ASN A 28 -18.19 -12.43 -32.27
C ASN A 28 -17.51 -13.72 -31.83
N ALA A 29 -18.38 -14.70 -31.56
CA ALA A 29 -18.08 -16.09 -31.27
C ALA A 29 -17.52 -16.80 -32.50
N MET A 30 -16.65 -17.79 -32.29
CA MET A 30 -16.26 -18.73 -33.34
C MET A 30 -16.36 -20.17 -32.82
N ASP A 31 -17.22 -20.92 -33.51
CA ASP A 31 -17.56 -22.34 -33.40
C ASP A 31 -16.39 -23.21 -33.95
N PRO A 32 -16.13 -24.43 -33.42
CA PRO A 32 -15.09 -25.30 -33.93
C PRO A 32 -15.63 -26.31 -34.96
N GLY A 33 -14.95 -26.40 -36.10
CA GLY A 33 -14.92 -27.65 -36.89
C GLY A 33 -15.22 -27.51 -38.38
N LYS A 34 -14.18 -27.57 -39.21
CA LYS A 34 -14.22 -28.27 -40.49
C LYS A 34 -12.81 -28.55 -41.02
N SER A 35 -12.52 -29.82 -41.24
CA SER A 35 -11.31 -30.33 -41.90
C SER A 35 -11.46 -30.26 -43.42
N PHE A 36 -10.44 -29.80 -44.15
CA PHE A 36 -10.10 -30.29 -45.49
C PHE A 36 -8.63 -29.98 -45.84
N SER A 37 -8.11 -30.71 -46.81
CA SER A 37 -6.73 -31.18 -47.00
C SER A 37 -5.87 -30.44 -48.06
N ALA A 38 -4.54 -30.55 -47.87
CA ALA A 38 -3.42 -30.74 -48.82
C ALA A 38 -2.86 -29.61 -49.73
N ALA A 39 -1.51 -29.50 -49.67
CA ALA A 39 -0.51 -29.00 -50.65
C ALA A 39 -0.60 -27.52 -51.12
N GLU A 40 0.44 -26.72 -51.36
CA GLU A 40 1.89 -26.87 -51.56
C GLU A 40 2.54 -25.46 -51.39
N GLU A 41 3.81 -25.46 -50.94
CA GLU A 41 4.97 -24.59 -51.22
C GLU A 41 4.97 -23.03 -51.34
N GLU A 42 6.12 -22.49 -50.86
CA GLU A 42 6.87 -21.27 -51.23
C GLU A 42 6.55 -19.87 -50.64
N ALA A 43 7.67 -19.17 -50.40
CA ALA A 43 7.89 -17.72 -50.23
C ALA A 43 7.77 -17.07 -48.83
N THR A 44 8.93 -16.99 -48.17
CA THR A 44 9.54 -15.79 -47.57
C THR A 44 8.66 -14.83 -46.74
N ASP A 45 8.89 -14.77 -45.42
CA ASP A 45 8.98 -13.47 -44.77
C ASP A 45 10.11 -13.43 -43.74
N SER A 46 10.97 -12.45 -43.99
CA SER A 46 12.21 -12.11 -43.33
C SER A 46 11.98 -11.53 -41.94
N VAL A 47 12.27 -12.30 -40.89
CA VAL A 47 12.54 -11.73 -39.56
C VAL A 47 13.92 -11.08 -39.59
N SER A 48 13.97 -9.83 -40.05
CA SER A 48 15.09 -8.93 -39.83
C SER A 48 14.98 -8.33 -38.42
N THR A 49 15.28 -9.14 -37.41
CA THR A 49 15.70 -8.60 -36.11
C THR A 49 17.17 -8.28 -36.20
N LYS A 50 17.49 -6.98 -36.20
CA LYS A 50 18.87 -6.50 -36.12
C LYS A 50 19.59 -7.21 -34.95
N PRO A 51 20.77 -7.81 -35.15
CA PRO A 51 21.48 -8.55 -34.09
C PRO A 51 21.89 -7.67 -32.90
N GLU A 52 21.90 -6.35 -33.09
CA GLU A 52 22.27 -5.37 -32.07
C GLU A 52 21.23 -5.23 -30.95
N GLU A 53 19.94 -5.37 -31.26
CA GLU A 53 18.87 -5.21 -30.27
C GLU A 53 18.77 -6.44 -29.35
N VAL A 54 18.84 -7.63 -29.94
CA VAL A 54 18.77 -8.92 -29.21
C VAL A 54 19.99 -9.11 -28.30
N ALA A 55 21.18 -8.71 -28.74
CA ALA A 55 22.39 -8.74 -27.92
C ALA A 55 22.32 -7.76 -26.73
N ALA A 56 21.70 -6.59 -26.91
CA ALA A 56 21.50 -5.61 -25.85
C ALA A 56 20.50 -6.10 -24.77
N TYR A 57 19.40 -6.75 -25.18
CA TYR A 57 18.45 -7.38 -24.25
C TYR A 57 19.06 -8.56 -23.50
N GLN A 58 19.81 -9.44 -24.18
CA GLN A 58 20.52 -10.53 -23.50
C GLN A 58 21.56 -9.99 -22.50
N SER A 59 22.24 -8.90 -22.83
CA SER A 59 23.19 -8.24 -21.92
C SER A 59 22.50 -7.67 -20.67
N SER A 60 21.30 -7.09 -20.80
CA SER A 60 20.57 -6.53 -19.66
C SER A 60 20.03 -7.61 -18.74
N GLU A 61 19.49 -8.72 -19.27
CA GLU A 61 19.04 -9.87 -18.48
C GLU A 61 20.20 -10.50 -17.70
N VAL A 62 21.36 -10.70 -18.35
CA VAL A 62 22.54 -11.25 -17.68
C VAL A 62 23.04 -10.32 -16.57
N LYS A 63 23.04 -9.00 -16.78
CA LYS A 63 23.38 -8.01 -15.74
C LYS A 63 22.38 -8.07 -14.58
N GLN A 64 21.08 -8.14 -14.88
CA GLN A 64 20.03 -8.23 -13.87
C GLN A 64 20.17 -9.51 -13.05
N ALA A 65 20.38 -10.66 -13.68
CA ALA A 65 20.61 -11.93 -13.01
C ALA A 65 21.84 -11.88 -12.11
N ARG A 66 22.94 -11.27 -12.58
CA ARG A 66 24.15 -11.04 -11.78
C ARG A 66 23.88 -10.18 -10.55
N LEU A 67 23.12 -9.09 -10.69
CA LEU A 67 22.75 -8.22 -9.58
C LEU A 67 21.84 -8.94 -8.56
N GLN A 68 20.88 -9.73 -9.04
CA GLN A 68 20.00 -10.52 -8.19
C GLN A 68 20.78 -11.58 -7.40
N SER A 69 21.75 -12.25 -8.05
CA SER A 69 22.64 -13.20 -7.38
C SER A 69 23.51 -12.53 -6.32
N MET A 70 24.09 -11.36 -6.62
CA MET A 70 24.86 -10.59 -5.65
C MET A 70 23.99 -10.13 -4.47
N LEU A 71 22.77 -9.64 -4.74
CA LEU A 71 21.83 -9.22 -3.70
C LEU A 71 21.45 -10.38 -2.77
N ALA A 72 21.18 -11.57 -3.31
CA ALA A 72 20.88 -12.75 -2.52
C ALA A 72 22.04 -13.13 -1.58
N ALA A 73 23.27 -13.13 -2.11
CA ALA A 73 24.45 -13.44 -1.30
C ALA A 73 24.69 -12.43 -0.16
N LEU A 74 24.36 -11.16 -0.38
CA LEU A 74 24.45 -10.13 0.67
C LEU A 74 23.36 -10.30 1.74
N LEU A 75 22.13 -10.66 1.36
CA LEU A 75 21.03 -10.88 2.30
C LEU A 75 21.23 -12.12 3.19
N ASP A 76 22.08 -13.06 2.77
CA ASP A 76 22.47 -14.23 3.55
C ASP A 76 23.61 -13.94 4.56
N ASP A 77 24.24 -12.76 4.49
CA ASP A 77 25.31 -12.36 5.41
C ASP A 77 24.73 -12.11 6.83
N PRO A 78 25.24 -12.79 7.89
CA PRO A 78 24.76 -12.57 9.26
C PRO A 78 24.90 -11.13 9.75
N ILE A 79 25.80 -10.33 9.18
CA ILE A 79 25.96 -8.91 9.52
C ILE A 79 24.74 -8.08 9.08
N LEU A 80 24.02 -8.53 8.04
CA LEU A 80 22.87 -7.84 7.46
C LEU A 80 21.53 -8.49 7.87
N ALA A 81 21.50 -9.23 8.97
CA ALA A 81 20.31 -9.92 9.45
C ALA A 81 19.14 -8.98 9.85
N ASP A 82 19.42 -7.69 10.02
CA ASP A 82 18.46 -6.64 10.30
C ASP A 82 17.75 -6.10 9.03
N VAL A 83 18.33 -6.34 7.86
CA VAL A 83 17.76 -5.93 6.57
C VAL A 83 16.61 -6.88 6.20
N PRO A 84 15.43 -6.35 5.81
CA PRO A 84 14.33 -7.18 5.34
C PRO A 84 14.72 -7.96 4.07
N ARG A 85 14.20 -9.18 3.90
CA ARG A 85 14.49 -10.06 2.74
C ARG A 85 14.14 -9.44 1.39
N LYS A 86 13.25 -8.45 1.38
CA LYS A 86 12.90 -7.65 0.22
C LYS A 86 13.14 -6.17 0.54
N PRO A 87 14.39 -5.70 0.47
CA PRO A 87 14.71 -4.33 0.85
C PRO A 87 14.24 -3.36 -0.23
N SER A 88 13.60 -2.27 0.19
CA SER A 88 13.48 -1.07 -0.63
C SER A 88 14.59 -0.08 -0.27
N LEU A 89 14.96 0.82 -1.18
CA LEU A 89 15.97 1.85 -0.91
C LEU A 89 15.63 2.66 0.35
N ALA A 90 14.35 2.99 0.54
CA ALA A 90 13.87 3.68 1.72
C ALA A 90 14.09 2.89 3.01
N ASP A 91 13.94 1.55 2.99
CA ASP A 91 14.19 0.73 4.18
C ASP A 91 15.69 0.75 4.54
N VAL A 92 16.56 0.61 3.54
CA VAL A 92 18.02 0.67 3.75
C VAL A 92 18.45 2.04 4.27
N ASP A 93 17.93 3.12 3.68
CA ASP A 93 18.19 4.49 4.15
C ASP A 93 17.70 4.67 5.60
N THR A 94 16.56 4.10 5.97
CA THR A 94 16.09 4.18 7.37
C THR A 94 17.00 3.44 8.35
N LEU A 95 17.61 2.31 7.94
CA LEU A 95 18.58 1.57 8.75
C LEU A 95 19.90 2.33 8.89
N ILE A 96 20.39 2.93 7.81
CA ILE A 96 21.55 3.82 7.87
C ILE A 96 21.28 4.99 8.82
N ASN A 97 20.11 5.62 8.70
CA ASN A 97 19.71 6.69 9.61
C ASN A 97 19.56 6.23 11.07
N LEU A 98 19.23 4.95 11.31
CA LEU A 98 19.15 4.38 12.66
C LEU A 98 20.55 4.30 13.28
N GLU A 99 21.53 3.84 12.52
CA GLU A 99 22.93 3.79 12.97
C GLU A 99 23.52 5.19 13.19
N LEU A 100 23.12 6.16 12.36
CA LEU A 100 23.50 7.56 12.50
C LEU A 100 22.69 8.34 13.56
N GLY A 101 21.72 7.72 14.22
CA GLY A 101 20.91 8.33 15.30
C GLY A 101 19.79 9.28 14.84
N SER A 102 19.50 9.33 13.54
CA SER A 102 18.42 10.15 12.94
C SER A 102 17.10 9.39 12.73
N ALA A 103 17.12 8.08 12.98
CA ALA A 103 15.93 7.24 13.05
C ALA A 103 15.82 6.58 14.44
N MET A 104 14.64 6.05 14.74
CA MET A 104 14.29 5.38 15.98
C MET A 104 13.77 3.98 15.71
N ARG A 105 14.03 3.06 16.63
CA ARG A 105 13.49 1.70 16.64
C ARG A 105 12.38 1.60 17.67
N LEU A 106 11.21 1.16 17.23
CA LEU A 106 10.04 0.98 18.08
C LEU A 106 9.68 -0.50 18.17
N THR A 107 9.33 -0.95 19.37
CA THR A 107 8.84 -2.31 19.58
C THR A 107 7.32 -2.29 19.60
N VAL A 108 6.71 -2.99 18.66
CA VAL A 108 5.25 -3.09 18.54
C VAL A 108 4.81 -4.39 19.15
N VAL A 109 3.96 -4.30 20.17
CA VAL A 109 3.38 -5.46 20.86
C VAL A 109 2.03 -5.79 20.24
N LYS A 110 1.95 -6.95 19.59
CA LYS A 110 0.74 -7.49 18.96
C LYS A 110 -0.30 -7.92 20.01
N LEU A 111 -1.52 -8.17 19.56
CA LEU A 111 -2.63 -8.64 20.39
C LEU A 111 -2.44 -10.08 20.93
N ASP A 112 -1.59 -10.88 20.28
CA ASP A 112 -1.24 -12.25 20.70
C ASP A 112 -0.13 -12.29 21.76
N GLY A 113 0.37 -11.13 22.18
CA GLY A 113 1.48 -11.01 23.14
C GLY A 113 2.87 -11.13 22.51
N THR A 114 2.97 -11.41 21.20
CA THR A 114 4.25 -11.35 20.50
C THR A 114 4.62 -9.90 20.18
N SER A 115 5.90 -9.65 19.92
CA SER A 115 6.38 -8.31 19.55
C SER A 115 7.35 -8.37 18.39
N PHE A 116 7.41 -7.28 17.63
CA PHE A 116 8.39 -7.08 16.56
C PHE A 116 8.85 -5.63 16.53
N ASP A 117 10.04 -5.41 15.99
CA ASP A 117 10.64 -4.09 15.91
C ASP A 117 10.42 -3.46 14.53
N VAL A 118 10.29 -2.14 14.54
CA VAL A 118 10.12 -1.29 13.35
C VAL A 118 11.05 -0.10 13.45
N ALA A 119 11.88 0.11 12.43
CA ALA A 119 12.73 1.29 12.30
C ALA A 119 12.03 2.37 11.47
N MET A 120 12.06 3.63 11.93
CA MET A 120 11.48 4.78 11.23
C MET A 120 12.22 6.07 11.58
N LEU A 121 12.13 7.07 10.72
CA LEU A 121 12.72 8.39 10.95
C LEU A 121 12.18 9.06 12.22
N ASN A 122 12.98 9.92 12.84
CA ASN A 122 12.55 10.66 14.03
C ASN A 122 11.41 11.64 13.77
N THR A 123 11.22 12.03 12.51
CA THR A 123 10.17 12.91 12.00
C THR A 123 8.93 12.16 11.52
N ALA A 124 8.90 10.82 11.64
CA ALA A 124 7.79 10.01 11.18
C ALA A 124 6.49 10.31 11.94
N THR A 125 5.38 10.15 11.23
CA THR A 125 4.03 10.37 11.76
C THR A 125 3.38 9.07 12.26
N VAL A 126 2.27 9.20 12.99
CA VAL A 126 1.45 8.03 13.38
C VAL A 126 0.94 7.25 12.16
N LYS A 127 0.65 7.94 11.05
CA LYS A 127 0.30 7.27 9.79
C LYS A 127 1.42 6.37 9.29
N ASP A 128 2.66 6.85 9.33
CA ASP A 128 3.84 6.07 8.90
C ASP A 128 4.04 4.86 9.81
N LEU A 129 3.84 5.02 11.12
CA LEU A 129 3.85 3.90 12.06
C LEU A 129 2.82 2.83 11.70
N LYS A 130 1.58 3.23 11.41
CA LYS A 130 0.50 2.30 11.00
C LYS A 130 0.85 1.59 9.70
N MET A 131 1.42 2.30 8.72
CA MET A 131 1.86 1.70 7.45
C MET A 131 3.02 0.72 7.64
N ALA A 132 4.00 1.06 8.47
CA ALA A 132 5.14 0.21 8.76
C ALA A 132 4.74 -1.06 9.52
N ILE A 133 3.86 -0.93 10.52
CA ILE A 133 3.24 -2.07 11.22
C ILE A 133 2.52 -2.98 10.24
N ARG A 134 1.73 -2.40 9.33
CA ARG A 134 1.02 -3.15 8.30
C ARG A 134 1.99 -3.95 7.43
N LYS A 135 2.99 -3.28 6.85
CA LYS A 135 4.00 -3.91 5.99
C LYS A 135 4.72 -5.04 6.70
N LYS A 136 5.20 -4.78 7.94
CA LYS A 136 5.98 -5.77 8.69
C LYS A 136 5.15 -6.97 9.14
N THR A 137 3.89 -6.74 9.51
CA THR A 137 2.99 -7.83 9.88
C THR A 137 2.62 -8.66 8.65
N GLU A 138 2.34 -8.04 7.51
CA GLU A 138 2.09 -8.77 6.25
C GLU A 138 3.30 -9.64 5.85
N GLU A 139 4.53 -9.14 6.00
CA GLU A 139 5.76 -9.92 5.77
C GLU A 139 5.84 -11.14 6.72
N ILE A 140 5.73 -10.92 8.03
CA ILE A 140 5.83 -11.99 9.04
C ILE A 140 4.73 -13.05 8.86
N GLU A 141 3.48 -12.63 8.61
CA GLU A 141 2.37 -13.58 8.45
C GLU A 141 2.45 -14.35 7.13
N GLN A 142 2.93 -13.71 6.06
CA GLN A 142 3.17 -14.37 4.77
C GLN A 142 4.25 -15.45 4.89
N GLU A 143 5.31 -15.20 5.67
CA GLU A 143 6.36 -16.19 5.95
C GLU A 143 5.85 -17.36 6.79
N LYS A 144 5.01 -17.10 7.80
CA LYS A 144 4.54 -18.14 8.74
C LYS A 144 3.39 -18.99 8.20
N MET A 145 2.42 -18.37 7.51
CA MET A 145 1.12 -19.00 7.21
C MET A 145 0.68 -18.86 5.75
N GLY A 146 1.55 -18.34 4.88
CA GLY A 146 1.27 -18.16 3.45
C GLY A 146 0.25 -17.06 3.17
N HIS A 147 -0.55 -17.23 2.11
CA HIS A 147 -1.49 -16.23 1.60
C HIS A 147 -2.75 -16.07 2.48
N ARG A 148 -2.59 -15.45 3.66
CA ARG A 148 -3.70 -14.97 4.49
C ARG A 148 -3.76 -13.46 4.43
N HIS A 149 -4.97 -12.91 4.32
CA HIS A 149 -5.16 -11.46 4.26
C HIS A 149 -5.66 -10.93 5.59
N ILE A 150 -4.96 -9.91 6.10
CA ILE A 150 -5.36 -9.19 7.29
C ILE A 150 -6.23 -8.00 6.87
N SER A 151 -7.43 -7.89 7.44
CA SER A 151 -8.28 -6.73 7.24
C SER A 151 -7.79 -5.56 8.11
N TRP A 152 -6.81 -4.81 7.60
CA TRP A 152 -6.27 -3.64 8.29
C TRP A 152 -7.31 -2.58 8.58
N LYS A 153 -8.29 -2.42 7.69
CA LYS A 153 -9.45 -1.55 7.93
C LYS A 153 -10.15 -1.94 9.23
N HIS A 154 -10.43 -3.23 9.42
CA HIS A 154 -11.06 -3.70 10.65
C HIS A 154 -10.18 -3.47 11.89
N ILE A 155 -8.87 -3.71 11.79
CA ILE A 155 -7.93 -3.45 12.89
C ILE A 155 -7.97 -1.98 13.28
N TRP A 156 -7.78 -1.05 12.34
CA TRP A 156 -7.75 0.38 12.65
C TRP A 156 -9.12 0.96 13.03
N ASP A 157 -10.24 0.33 12.62
CA ASP A 157 -11.59 0.72 13.04
C ASP A 157 -11.91 0.31 14.50
N ASN A 158 -11.29 -0.77 15.01
CA ASN A 158 -11.60 -1.37 16.31
C ASN A 158 -10.45 -1.29 17.33
N TYR A 159 -9.24 -0.94 16.91
CA TYR A 159 -8.05 -0.83 17.74
C TYR A 159 -7.31 0.46 17.44
N CYS A 160 -6.61 0.96 18.46
CA CYS A 160 -5.67 2.06 18.36
C CYS A 160 -4.32 1.67 18.94
N LEU A 161 -3.29 2.41 18.56
CA LEU A 161 -1.96 2.30 19.14
C LEU A 161 -1.88 3.16 20.39
N THR A 162 -1.28 2.63 21.45
CA THR A 162 -1.13 3.34 22.72
C THR A 162 0.29 3.25 23.27
N HIS A 163 0.79 4.36 23.80
CA HIS A 163 2.08 4.47 24.47
C HIS A 163 1.88 5.15 25.82
N GLN A 164 2.32 4.53 26.92
CA GLN A 164 2.26 5.12 28.28
C GLN A 164 0.91 5.75 28.67
N SER A 165 -0.21 5.17 28.23
CA SER A 165 -1.60 5.65 28.41
C SER A 165 -2.09 6.71 27.43
N GLU A 166 -1.24 7.23 26.55
CA GLU A 166 -1.62 8.11 25.45
C GLU A 166 -2.06 7.28 24.22
N LYS A 167 -3.18 7.68 23.59
CA LYS A 167 -3.72 7.00 22.40
C LYS A 167 -3.33 7.77 21.14
N LEU A 168 -2.66 7.11 20.21
CA LEU A 168 -2.27 7.67 18.92
C LEU A 168 -3.46 7.66 17.96
N ILE A 169 -4.32 8.68 18.07
CA ILE A 169 -5.53 8.81 17.26
C ILE A 169 -5.28 9.68 16.02
N ASP A 170 -4.49 10.74 16.14
CA ASP A 170 -4.20 11.65 15.03
C ASP A 170 -3.08 11.11 14.13
N ASP A 171 -3.44 10.76 12.91
CA ASP A 171 -2.54 10.24 11.88
C ASP A 171 -1.44 11.23 11.48
N ASN A 172 -1.70 12.54 11.58
CA ASN A 172 -0.74 13.58 11.19
C ASN A 172 0.21 13.98 12.32
N SER A 173 -0.04 13.49 13.53
CA SER A 173 0.82 13.79 14.67
C SER A 173 2.17 13.09 14.52
N VAL A 174 3.24 13.81 14.86
CA VAL A 174 4.59 13.26 14.86
C VAL A 174 4.74 12.34 16.08
N LEU A 175 5.48 11.24 15.93
CA LEU A 175 5.65 10.29 17.03
C LEU A 175 6.33 10.93 18.24
N SER A 176 7.34 11.77 18.00
CA SER A 176 8.06 12.50 19.06
C SER A 176 7.17 13.42 19.90
N SER A 177 6.13 14.03 19.32
CA SER A 177 5.19 14.86 20.07
C SER A 177 4.28 14.07 21.02
N ASN A 178 4.07 12.77 20.72
CA ASN A 178 3.31 11.84 21.57
C ASN A 178 4.22 11.10 22.58
N GLY A 179 5.41 11.64 22.85
CA GLY A 179 6.38 11.05 23.78
C GLY A 179 7.03 9.74 23.29
N ILE A 180 6.90 9.39 22.01
CA ILE A 180 7.50 8.17 21.45
C ILE A 180 8.92 8.48 21.00
N HIS A 181 9.87 7.74 21.58
CA HIS A 181 11.30 7.84 21.32
C HIS A 181 11.92 6.47 20.99
N ASN A 182 13.22 6.43 20.74
CA ASN A 182 13.95 5.19 20.48
C ASN A 182 13.73 4.16 21.60
N ASN A 183 13.53 2.90 21.22
CA ASN A 183 13.20 1.76 22.08
C ASN A 183 11.85 1.86 22.82
N SER A 184 10.96 2.77 22.42
CA SER A 184 9.61 2.84 22.99
C SER A 184 8.76 1.66 22.56
N LYS A 185 7.85 1.25 23.45
CA LYS A 185 6.92 0.14 23.22
C LYS A 185 5.52 0.64 22.94
N VAL A 186 4.95 0.24 21.82
CA VAL A 186 3.59 0.59 21.42
C VAL A 186 2.70 -0.63 21.50
N TYR A 187 1.52 -0.46 22.08
CA TYR A 187 0.56 -1.54 22.31
C TYR A 187 -0.71 -1.34 21.48
N PHE A 188 -1.32 -2.43 21.04
CA PHE A 188 -2.69 -2.39 20.53
C PHE A 188 -3.68 -2.37 21.69
N SER A 189 -4.51 -1.33 21.75
CA SER A 189 -5.63 -1.24 22.68
C SER A 189 -6.95 -1.25 21.91
N PRO A 190 -7.99 -1.97 22.37
CA PRO A 190 -9.33 -1.85 21.84
C PRO A 190 -9.79 -0.39 21.85
N HIS A 191 -10.27 0.09 20.71
CA HIS A 191 -10.78 1.44 20.53
C HIS A 191 -11.69 1.50 19.29
N VAL A 192 -12.97 1.78 19.50
CA VAL A 192 -13.95 1.82 18.41
C VAL A 192 -13.97 3.21 17.77
N MET A 193 -13.30 3.39 16.63
CA MET A 193 -13.19 4.68 15.92
C MET A 193 -14.55 5.23 15.46
N SER A 194 -15.52 4.35 15.17
CA SER A 194 -16.87 4.78 14.80
C SER A 194 -17.59 5.58 15.91
N ARG A 195 -17.21 5.38 17.18
CA ARG A 195 -17.70 6.18 18.32
C ARG A 195 -17.09 7.58 18.32
N VAL A 196 -15.82 7.72 17.91
CA VAL A 196 -15.13 9.01 17.81
C VAL A 196 -15.71 9.87 16.68
N TYR A 197 -15.94 9.28 15.51
CA TYR A 197 -16.47 10.01 14.35
C TYR A 197 -18.01 10.17 14.31
N ARG A 198 -18.74 9.76 15.36
CA ARG A 198 -20.22 9.84 15.50
C ARG A 198 -21.02 9.55 14.21
N LYS A 199 -20.60 8.60 13.38
CA LYS A 199 -21.37 8.16 12.20
C LYS A 199 -22.30 7.01 12.57
N HIS A 200 -23.27 7.26 13.44
CA HIS A 200 -24.41 6.35 13.51
C HIS A 200 -25.30 6.64 12.29
N SER A 201 -25.24 5.75 11.29
CA SER A 201 -26.27 5.70 10.25
C SER A 201 -27.59 5.43 10.95
N ARG A 202 -28.48 6.44 11.00
CA ARG A 202 -29.83 6.27 11.53
C ARG A 202 -30.49 5.16 10.72
N ARG A 203 -30.81 4.04 11.37
CA ARG A 203 -31.61 2.95 10.79
C ARG A 203 -32.81 3.57 10.09
N ARG A 204 -32.86 3.52 8.76
CA ARG A 204 -34.00 4.03 7.99
C ARG A 204 -35.23 3.27 8.48
N LYS A 205 -36.17 3.97 9.12
CA LYS A 205 -37.47 3.39 9.45
C LYS A 205 -38.10 2.98 8.14
N HIS A 206 -38.24 1.67 7.94
CA HIS A 206 -39.01 1.13 6.82
C HIS A 206 -40.41 1.75 6.93
N ARG A 207 -40.84 2.46 5.89
CA ARG A 207 -42.22 2.95 5.80
C ARG A 207 -43.09 1.70 5.83
N PHE A 208 -43.74 1.46 6.96
CA PHE A 208 -44.79 0.46 7.06
C PHE A 208 -45.76 0.73 5.91
N PHE A 209 -46.06 -0.32 5.15
CA PHE A 209 -47.02 -0.25 4.06
C PHE A 209 -48.35 0.30 4.60
N HIS A 210 -48.68 1.56 4.29
CA HIS A 210 -50.07 2.03 4.29
C HIS A 210 -50.71 1.56 2.99
N GLY A 211 -50.90 0.25 2.88
CA GLY A 211 -51.53 -0.40 1.75
C GLY A 211 -52.69 -1.25 2.20
N LEU A 212 -53.84 -0.63 2.53
CA LEU A 212 -55.14 -1.29 2.50
C LEU A 212 -56.21 -0.25 2.13
N ASN A 213 -56.34 0.00 0.83
CA ASN A 213 -57.61 0.45 0.25
C ASN A 213 -58.65 -0.65 0.50
N ARG A 214 -59.64 -0.40 1.35
CA ARG A 214 -60.90 -1.16 1.31
C ARG A 214 -62.00 -0.25 0.79
N LYS A 215 -62.23 -0.33 -0.53
CA LYS A 215 -63.48 0.13 -1.14
C LYS A 215 -64.56 -0.85 -0.70
N ILE A 216 -65.50 -0.39 0.11
CA ILE A 216 -66.74 -1.12 0.40
C ILE A 216 -67.73 -0.71 -0.69
N LYS A 217 -68.16 -1.68 -1.51
CA LYS A 217 -69.36 -1.56 -2.36
C LYS A 217 -70.57 -1.90 -1.49
N LEU A 218 -71.57 -1.04 -1.50
CA LEU A 218 -72.97 -1.38 -1.24
C LEU A 218 -73.74 -1.14 -2.54
#